data_AF-A0A7J3AXK4-F1
#
_entry.id   AF-A0A7J3AXK4-F1
#
_cell.length_a   1.000
_cell.length_b   1.000
_cell.length_c   1.000
_cell.angle_alpha   90.00
_cell.angle_beta   90.00
_cell.angle_gamma   90.00
#
_symmetry.space_group_name_H-M   'P 1'
#
loop_
_entity.id
_entity.type
_entity.pdbx_description
1 polymer ?
#
loop_
_entity_poly.entity_id
_entity_poly.type
_entity_poly.pdbx_seq_one_letter_code
_entity_poly.pdbx_strand_id
1 'polypeptide(L)'
;ADLPEKIELEIDGRRVYAVHASPKNHLYGYVMPDMSDEELESELYDLDPMSPFPRKLDHDLVLLGHTHRAMMRELSSLILNPGSVGQPRDRDPRASFALIGEEIKLGRIEYDVESIVRKIKDLKLEKWAEESLISILRTGSLDKVYHESEPQDET
;
A
#
# COMPACT_ATOMS: atom_id res chain seq x y z
N ALA A 1 -3.58 -8.30 -20.60
CA ALA A 1 -3.74 -9.46 -19.71
C ALA A 1 -4.42 -8.94 -18.46
N ASP A 2 -5.62 -9.43 -18.14
CA ASP A 2 -6.25 -9.13 -16.86
C ASP A 2 -5.48 -9.86 -15.76
N LEU A 3 -5.02 -9.10 -14.77
CA LEU A 3 -4.47 -9.67 -13.55
C LEU A 3 -5.63 -10.02 -12.62
N PRO A 4 -5.54 -11.11 -11.85
CA PRO A 4 -6.59 -11.48 -10.92
C PRO A 4 -6.71 -10.46 -9.78
N GLU A 5 -7.92 -10.21 -9.28
CA GLU A 5 -8.17 -9.29 -8.15
C GLU A 5 -7.56 -9.81 -6.83
N LYS A 6 -7.53 -11.13 -6.67
CA LYS A 6 -6.89 -11.84 -5.55
C LYS A 6 -6.14 -13.07 -6.04
N ILE A 7 -5.14 -13.49 -5.27
CA ILE A 7 -4.41 -14.74 -5.49
C ILE A 7 -4.35 -15.49 -4.15
N GLU A 8 -4.69 -16.78 -4.19
CA GLU A 8 -4.44 -17.70 -3.08
C GLU A 8 -3.36 -18.69 -3.54
N LEU A 9 -2.30 -18.84 -2.74
CA LEU A 9 -1.20 -19.74 -3.05
C LEU A 9 -0.53 -20.26 -1.78
N GLU A 10 0.43 -21.17 -1.95
CA GLU A 10 1.27 -21.67 -0.87
C GLU A 10 2.72 -21.25 -1.11
N ILE A 11 3.37 -20.68 -0.08
CA ILE A 11 4.80 -20.32 -0.09
C ILE A 11 5.44 -20.88 1.17
N ASP A 12 6.48 -21.70 1.03
CA ASP A 12 7.22 -22.30 2.16
C ASP A 12 6.31 -22.98 3.20
N GLY A 13 5.27 -23.68 2.72
CA GLY A 13 4.27 -24.37 3.56
C GLY A 13 3.25 -23.47 4.26
N ARG A 14 3.24 -22.16 3.95
CA ARG A 14 2.25 -21.19 4.45
C ARG A 14 1.18 -20.94 3.41
N ARG A 15 -0.09 -20.95 3.81
CA ARG A 15 -1.21 -20.50 2.99
C ARG A 15 -1.17 -18.97 2.93
N VAL A 16 -1.10 -18.44 1.72
CA VAL A 16 -0.98 -17.01 1.45
C VAL A 16 -2.21 -16.52 0.69
N TYR A 17 -2.82 -15.44 1.20
CA TYR A 17 -3.85 -14.69 0.51
C TYR A 17 -3.28 -13.33 0.09
N ALA A 18 -3.28 -13.01 -1.20
CA ALA A 18 -2.79 -11.74 -1.71
C ALA A 18 -3.90 -10.96 -2.42
N VAL A 19 -4.06 -9.68 -2.07
CA VAL A 19 -5.07 -8.78 -2.65
C VAL A 19 -4.54 -7.35 -2.66
N HIS A 20 -5.00 -6.51 -3.60
CA HIS A 20 -4.49 -5.15 -3.70
C HIS A 20 -4.79 -4.30 -2.46
N ALA A 21 -6.04 -4.29 -1.98
CA ALA A 21 -6.48 -3.37 -0.93
C ALA A 21 -6.84 -4.09 0.39
N SER A 22 -8.02 -4.73 0.48
CA SER A 22 -8.41 -5.60 1.60
C SER A 22 -9.20 -6.82 1.11
N PRO A 23 -9.25 -7.94 1.84
CA PRO A 23 -10.13 -9.07 1.51
C PRO A 23 -11.59 -8.67 1.36
N LYS A 24 -12.06 -7.72 2.18
CA LYS A 24 -13.45 -7.24 2.15
C LYS A 24 -13.77 -6.36 0.96
N ASN A 25 -12.79 -5.59 0.48
CA ASN A 25 -12.92 -4.73 -0.68
C ASN A 25 -11.59 -4.72 -1.45
N HIS A 26 -11.51 -5.58 -2.47
CA HIS A 26 -10.23 -5.93 -3.12
C HIS A 26 -9.52 -4.74 -3.75
N LEU A 27 -10.26 -3.70 -4.16
CA LEU A 27 -9.73 -2.54 -4.89
C LEU A 27 -9.69 -1.24 -4.07
N TYR A 28 -10.62 -1.04 -3.15
CA TYR A 28 -10.81 0.25 -2.47
C TYR A 28 -10.78 0.17 -0.93
N GLY A 29 -10.57 -1.04 -0.36
CA GLY A 29 -10.35 -1.20 1.08
C GLY A 29 -9.10 -0.45 1.54
N TYR A 30 -9.16 0.18 2.71
CA TYR A 30 -8.09 1.04 3.19
C TYR A 30 -7.56 0.58 4.54
N VAL A 31 -6.67 -0.43 4.51
CA VAL A 31 -6.10 -1.03 5.73
C VAL A 31 -4.87 -0.26 6.18
N MET A 32 -4.99 0.43 7.31
CA MET A 32 -3.97 1.34 7.83
C MET A 32 -3.19 0.73 9.01
N PRO A 33 -1.87 1.02 9.15
CA PRO A 33 -1.05 0.51 10.26
C PRO A 33 -1.60 0.82 11.66
N ASP A 34 -2.32 1.93 11.79
CA ASP A 34 -2.85 2.50 13.03
C ASP A 34 -4.31 2.10 13.33
N MET A 35 -4.93 1.25 12.52
CA MET A 35 -6.24 0.65 12.83
C MET A 35 -6.20 -0.17 14.12
N SER A 36 -7.29 -0.11 14.88
CA SER A 36 -7.52 -1.01 16.01
C SER A 36 -7.60 -2.48 15.54
N ASP A 37 -7.36 -3.42 16.45
CA ASP A 37 -7.44 -4.85 16.13
C ASP A 37 -8.85 -5.25 15.64
N GLU A 38 -9.90 -4.65 16.20
CA GLU A 38 -11.30 -4.91 15.82
C GLU A 38 -11.59 -4.42 14.38
N GLU A 39 -11.18 -3.20 14.04
CA GLU A 39 -11.31 -2.67 12.69
C GLU A 39 -10.54 -3.51 11.69
N LEU A 40 -9.29 -3.87 12.01
CA LEU A 40 -8.45 -4.70 11.17
C LEU A 40 -9.05 -6.10 10.96
N GLU A 41 -9.54 -6.75 12.01
CA GLU A 41 -10.20 -8.06 11.90
C GLU A 41 -11.44 -7.99 11.01
N SER A 42 -12.20 -6.88 11.06
CA SER A 42 -13.38 -6.68 10.20
C SER A 42 -13.06 -6.62 8.70
N GLU A 43 -11.82 -6.26 8.34
CA GLU A 43 -11.34 -6.18 6.95
C GLU A 43 -10.85 -7.54 6.41
N LEU A 44 -10.65 -8.54 7.27
CA LEU A 44 -10.14 -9.88 6.91
C LEU A 44 -11.24 -10.88 6.50
N TYR A 45 -12.40 -10.37 6.09
CA TYR A 45 -13.49 -11.16 5.54
C TYR A 45 -13.57 -10.94 4.03
N ASP A 46 -13.45 -12.01 3.26
CA ASP A 46 -13.57 -11.97 1.80
C ASP A 46 -15.05 -11.95 1.39
N LEU A 47 -15.44 -10.89 0.69
CA LEU A 47 -16.79 -10.69 0.16
C LEU A 47 -16.84 -11.11 -1.31
N ASP A 48 -16.86 -12.42 -1.55
CA ASP A 48 -17.04 -12.95 -2.90
C ASP A 48 -18.47 -12.68 -3.39
N PRO A 49 -18.68 -11.96 -4.51
CA PRO A 49 -20.02 -11.71 -5.06
C PRO A 49 -20.82 -12.98 -5.37
N MET A 50 -20.13 -14.11 -5.55
CA MET A 50 -20.72 -15.42 -5.81
C MET A 50 -21.10 -16.16 -4.52
N SER A 51 -20.70 -15.65 -3.34
CA SER A 51 -21.05 -16.20 -2.03
C SER A 51 -21.99 -15.25 -1.28
N PRO A 52 -23.15 -15.73 -0.79
CA PRO A 52 -24.03 -14.91 0.05
C PRO A 52 -23.49 -14.66 1.46
N PHE A 53 -22.39 -15.31 1.85
CA PHE A 53 -21.79 -15.18 3.17
C PHE A 53 -20.35 -14.71 3.09
N PRO A 54 -19.94 -13.71 3.91
CA PRO A 54 -18.55 -13.34 4.06
C PRO A 54 -17.72 -14.54 4.52
N ARG A 55 -16.59 -14.79 3.85
CA ARG A 55 -15.66 -15.84 4.25
C ARG A 55 -14.58 -15.23 5.13
N LYS A 56 -14.52 -15.62 6.40
CA LYS A 56 -13.36 -15.30 7.25
C LYS A 56 -12.13 -15.99 6.65
N LEU A 57 -11.05 -15.24 6.42
CA LEU A 57 -9.82 -15.84 5.97
C LEU A 57 -9.21 -16.71 7.06
N ASP A 58 -8.65 -17.85 6.67
CA ASP A 58 -7.97 -18.80 7.54
C ASP A 58 -6.49 -19.00 7.13
N HIS A 59 -5.94 -18.10 6.32
CA HIS A 59 -4.57 -18.13 5.80
C HIS A 59 -3.53 -17.75 6.87
N ASP A 60 -2.31 -18.23 6.70
CA ASP A 60 -1.21 -17.92 7.62
C ASP A 60 -0.65 -16.51 7.36
N LEU A 61 -0.68 -16.07 6.09
CA LEU A 61 -0.18 -14.77 5.64
C LEU A 61 -1.18 -14.08 4.71
N VAL A 62 -1.50 -12.82 5.02
CA VAL A 62 -2.35 -11.95 4.19
C VAL A 62 -1.52 -10.79 3.65
N LEU A 63 -1.30 -10.76 2.34
CA LEU A 63 -0.56 -9.73 1.62
C LEU A 63 -1.50 -8.65 1.08
N LEU A 64 -1.26 -7.42 1.51
CA LEU A 64 -2.02 -6.23 1.13
C LEU A 64 -1.11 -5.21 0.42
N GLY A 65 -1.71 -4.21 -0.20
CA GLY A 65 -1.03 -3.09 -0.83
C GLY A 65 -1.82 -1.80 -0.66
N HIS A 66 -2.06 -1.08 -1.76
CA HIS A 66 -2.95 0.09 -1.86
C HIS A 66 -2.56 1.35 -1.06
N THR A 67 -2.36 1.26 0.26
CA THR A 67 -2.09 2.42 1.13
C THR A 67 -0.68 2.98 1.00
N HIS A 68 0.25 2.19 0.45
CA HIS A 68 1.67 2.52 0.30
C HIS A 68 2.39 2.80 1.62
N ARG A 69 1.85 2.30 2.74
CA ARG A 69 2.44 2.38 4.07
C ARG A 69 2.82 0.98 4.52
N ALA A 70 4.10 0.78 4.85
CA ALA A 70 4.54 -0.52 5.31
C ALA A 70 3.83 -0.90 6.63
N MET A 71 3.38 -2.15 6.72
CA MET A 71 2.64 -2.66 7.88
C MET A 71 2.97 -4.14 8.06
N MET A 72 3.19 -4.55 9.31
CA MET A 72 3.22 -5.95 9.71
C MET A 72 2.50 -6.07 11.04
N ARG A 73 1.36 -6.75 11.06
CA ARG A 73 0.47 -6.91 12.22
C ARG A 73 0.09 -8.38 12.36
N GLU A 74 0.02 -8.87 13.58
CA GLU A 74 -0.35 -10.27 13.86
C GLU A 74 -1.71 -10.32 14.55
N LEU A 75 -2.65 -11.06 13.97
CA LEU A 75 -3.98 -11.38 14.54
C LEU A 75 -4.20 -12.90 14.41
N SER A 76 -5.29 -13.34 13.79
CA SER A 76 -5.47 -14.75 13.39
C SER A 76 -4.54 -15.17 12.24
N SER A 77 -3.96 -14.19 11.56
CA SER A 77 -3.02 -14.31 10.44
C SER A 77 -1.92 -13.26 10.61
N LEU A 78 -0.78 -13.43 9.95
CA LEU A 78 0.17 -12.34 9.76
C LEU A 78 -0.33 -11.45 8.60
N ILE A 79 -0.67 -10.20 8.89
CA ILE A 79 -1.09 -9.21 7.88
C ILE A 79 0.11 -8.36 7.50
N LEU A 80 0.46 -8.36 6.21
CA LEU A 80 1.65 -7.70 5.68
C LEU A 80 1.27 -6.77 4.53
N ASN A 81 1.63 -5.50 4.67
CA ASN A 81 1.71 -4.54 3.57
C ASN A 81 3.19 -4.18 3.38
N PRO A 82 3.80 -4.47 2.22
CA PRO A 82 5.21 -4.17 2.00
C PRO A 82 5.48 -2.68 1.84
N GLY A 83 4.45 -1.83 1.79
CA GLY A 83 4.55 -0.42 1.42
C GLY A 83 4.56 -0.25 -0.09
N SER A 84 5.25 0.79 -0.58
CA SER A 84 5.38 1.05 -2.02
C SER A 84 6.83 1.22 -2.44
N VAL A 85 7.17 0.59 -3.56
CA VAL A 85 8.49 0.73 -4.20
C VAL A 85 8.66 2.14 -4.80
N GLY A 86 7.61 2.66 -5.44
CA GLY A 86 7.69 3.89 -6.25
C GLY A 86 7.01 5.11 -5.64
N GLN A 87 6.07 4.93 -4.70
CA GLN A 87 5.34 6.04 -4.10
C GLN A 87 5.06 5.80 -2.60
N PRO A 88 6.08 5.68 -1.74
CA PRO A 88 5.87 5.50 -0.30
C PRO A 88 5.09 6.69 0.30
N ARG A 89 4.19 6.42 1.26
CA ARG A 89 3.32 7.44 1.90
C ARG A 89 3.46 7.48 3.42
N ASP A 90 4.61 7.07 3.93
CA ASP A 90 4.92 6.96 5.36
C ASP A 90 6.08 7.85 5.81
N ARG A 91 6.35 8.93 5.07
CA ARG A 91 7.41 9.92 5.35
C ARG A 91 8.85 9.38 5.28
N ASP A 92 9.05 8.18 4.75
CA ASP A 92 10.35 7.63 4.35
C ASP A 92 10.38 7.48 2.81
N PRO A 93 11.19 8.28 2.08
CA PRO A 93 11.20 8.26 0.62
C PRO A 93 11.86 7.01 -0.01
N ARG A 94 12.51 6.16 0.80
CA ARG A 94 13.15 4.94 0.30
C ARG A 94 12.11 3.95 -0.20
N ALA A 95 12.45 3.22 -1.26
CA ALA A 95 11.59 2.18 -1.81
C ALA A 95 11.33 1.11 -0.74
N SER A 96 10.06 0.81 -0.51
CA SER A 96 9.61 -0.15 0.51
C SER A 96 9.24 -1.49 -0.11
N PHE A 97 9.63 -2.57 0.54
CA PHE A 97 9.33 -3.93 0.13
C PHE A 97 9.29 -4.87 1.35
N ALA A 98 8.92 -6.13 1.12
CA ALA A 98 9.06 -7.19 2.11
C ALA A 98 9.85 -8.36 1.54
N LEU A 99 10.60 -9.04 2.41
CA LEU A 99 11.23 -10.32 2.14
C LEU A 99 10.48 -11.40 2.91
N ILE A 100 10.06 -12.45 2.20
CA ILE A 100 9.35 -13.60 2.76
C ILE A 100 10.27 -14.81 2.60
N GLY A 101 10.71 -15.37 3.72
CA GLY A 101 11.52 -16.59 3.81
C GLY A 101 11.34 -17.24 5.19
N GLU A 102 12.43 -17.73 5.80
CA GLU A 102 12.39 -18.24 7.18
C GLU A 102 11.80 -17.21 8.14
N GLU A 103 12.32 -15.98 8.09
CA GLU A 103 11.77 -14.81 8.76
C GLU A 103 11.16 -13.85 7.74
N ILE A 104 10.05 -13.21 8.10
CA ILE A 104 9.41 -12.16 7.29
C ILE A 104 9.91 -10.80 7.77
N LYS A 105 10.39 -9.96 6.85
CA LYS A 105 10.98 -8.65 7.17
C LYS A 105 10.53 -7.57 6.19
N LEU A 106 10.26 -6.38 6.73
CA LEU A 106 10.11 -5.16 5.93
C LEU A 106 11.49 -4.58 5.63
N GLY A 107 11.69 -4.18 4.37
CA GLY A 107 12.95 -3.64 3.87
C GLY A 107 12.78 -2.25 3.25
N ARG A 108 13.88 -1.50 3.24
CA ARG A 108 13.99 -0.19 2.58
C ARG A 108 15.28 -0.13 1.78
N ILE A 109 15.23 0.45 0.58
CA ILE A 109 16.41 0.67 -0.25
C ILE A 109 16.42 2.08 -0.85
N GLU A 110 17.59 2.71 -0.81
CA GLU A 110 17.83 3.99 -1.49
C GLU A 110 17.93 3.78 -3.00
N TYR A 111 17.51 4.79 -3.76
CA TYR A 111 17.60 4.82 -5.21
C TYR A 111 17.83 6.27 -5.68
N ASP A 112 18.22 6.44 -6.94
CA ASP A 112 18.44 7.75 -7.54
C ASP A 112 17.11 8.47 -7.81
N VAL A 113 16.57 9.09 -6.77
CA VAL A 113 15.35 9.91 -6.80
C VAL A 113 15.45 11.01 -7.86
N GLU A 114 16.58 11.70 -7.95
CA GLU A 114 16.75 12.85 -8.83
C GLU A 114 16.79 12.46 -10.32
N SER A 115 17.25 11.26 -10.65
CA SER A 115 17.08 10.69 -11.99
C SER A 115 15.61 10.54 -12.38
N ILE A 116 14.75 10.07 -11.46
CA ILE A 116 13.31 9.92 -11.72
C ILE A 116 12.61 11.28 -11.76
N VAL A 117 12.99 12.22 -10.89
CA VAL A 117 12.45 13.59 -10.90
C VAL A 117 12.69 14.27 -12.26
N ARG A 118 13.88 14.12 -12.85
CA ARG A 118 14.15 14.66 -14.20
C ARG A 118 13.21 14.07 -15.25
N LYS A 119 13.02 12.76 -15.24
CA LYS A 119 12.09 12.08 -16.15
C LYS A 119 10.64 12.56 -15.97
N ILE A 120 10.21 12.80 -14.73
CA ILE A 120 8.86 13.33 -14.45
C ILE A 120 8.69 14.73 -15.05
N LYS A 121 9.68 15.62 -14.89
CA LYS A 121 9.65 16.97 -15.48
C LYS A 121 9.58 16.95 -17.00
N ASP A 122 10.19 15.94 -17.63
CA ASP A 122 10.14 15.76 -19.09
C ASP A 122 8.74 15.33 -19.59
N LEU A 123 7.89 14.77 -18.72
CA LEU A 123 6.51 14.37 -19.08
C LEU A 123 5.56 15.56 -19.28
N LYS A 124 5.95 16.78 -18.84
CA LYS A 124 5.14 18.01 -18.95
C LYS A 124 3.72 17.82 -18.41
N LEU A 125 3.62 17.23 -17.23
CA LEU A 125 2.34 17.03 -16.53
C LEU A 125 1.77 18.37 -16.06
N GLU A 126 0.50 18.36 -15.65
CA GLU A 126 -0.04 19.47 -14.89
C GLU A 126 0.78 19.69 -13.61
N LYS A 127 1.00 20.95 -13.26
CA LYS A 127 1.94 21.36 -12.21
C LYS A 127 1.66 20.64 -10.87
N TRP A 128 0.38 20.55 -10.47
CA TRP A 128 -0.01 19.88 -9.23
C TRP A 128 0.37 18.39 -9.21
N ALA A 129 0.26 17.69 -10.36
CA ALA A 129 0.58 16.28 -10.47
C ALA A 129 2.09 16.06 -10.46
N GLU A 130 2.84 16.90 -11.18
CA GLU A 130 4.30 16.92 -11.14
C GLU A 130 4.82 17.13 -9.71
N GLU A 131 4.31 18.16 -9.02
CA GLU A 131 4.72 18.50 -7.65
C GLU A 131 4.35 17.40 -6.66
N SER A 132 3.17 16.78 -6.80
CA SER A 132 2.73 15.65 -5.98
C SER A 132 3.65 14.44 -6.12
N LEU A 133 3.95 14.05 -7.36
CA LEU A 133 4.84 12.92 -7.64
C LEU A 133 6.25 13.19 -7.09
N ILE A 134 6.79 14.39 -7.33
CA ILE A 134 8.12 14.77 -6.86
C ILE A 134 8.18 14.84 -5.32
N SER A 135 7.14 15.38 -4.68
CA SER A 135 7.06 15.47 -3.22
C SER A 135 7.11 14.08 -2.59
N ILE A 136 6.32 13.14 -3.11
CA ILE A 136 6.31 11.75 -2.64
C ILE A 136 7.70 11.12 -2.81
N LEU A 137 8.33 11.25 -3.98
CA LEU A 137 9.64 10.63 -4.22
C LEU A 137 10.74 11.18 -3.30
N ARG A 138 10.67 12.48 -2.93
CA ARG A 138 11.68 13.13 -2.10
C ARG A 138 11.42 13.03 -0.61
N THR A 139 10.17 12.87 -0.20
CA THR A 139 9.78 12.99 1.22
C THR A 139 8.93 11.85 1.75
N GLY A 140 8.43 10.96 0.88
CA GLY A 140 7.42 9.96 1.25
C GLY A 140 6.08 10.58 1.67
N SER A 141 5.78 11.83 1.25
CA SER A 141 4.60 12.58 1.67
C SER A 141 4.12 13.58 0.62
N LEU A 142 2.83 13.95 0.72
CA LEU A 142 2.18 15.02 -0.04
C LEU A 142 2.06 16.34 0.75
N ASP A 143 2.54 16.38 2.00
CA ASP A 143 2.33 17.51 2.93
C ASP A 143 2.76 18.88 2.34
N LYS A 144 3.73 18.91 1.42
CA LYS A 144 4.22 20.17 0.82
C LYS A 144 3.35 20.73 -0.31
N VAL A 145 2.51 19.92 -0.94
CA VAL A 145 1.75 20.33 -2.14
C VAL A 145 0.42 20.97 -1.77
N TYR A 146 -0.23 20.49 -0.70
CA TYR A 146 -1.52 21.01 -0.25
C TYR A 146 -1.46 22.42 0.35
N HIS A 147 -0.30 22.88 0.80
CA HIS A 147 -0.15 24.23 1.37
C HIS A 147 -0.08 25.36 0.33
N GLU A 148 0.15 25.05 -0.95
CA GLU A 148 0.25 26.06 -2.03
C GLU A 148 -1.04 26.17 -2.87
N SER A 149 -2.05 25.35 -2.60
CA SER A 149 -3.29 25.27 -3.38
C SER A 149 -4.54 25.89 -2.72
N GLU A 150 -4.44 26.42 -1.49
CA GLU A 150 -5.55 27.20 -0.93
C GLU A 150 -5.63 28.57 -1.63
N PRO A 151 -6.79 28.96 -2.20
CA PRO A 151 -6.98 30.33 -2.64
C PRO A 151 -6.83 31.24 -1.42
N GLN A 152 -5.92 32.22 -1.51
CA GLN A 152 -5.94 33.34 -0.59
C GLN A 152 -7.21 34.12 -0.90
N ASP A 153 -8.25 33.95 -0.09
CA ASP A 153 -9.41 34.85 -0.10
C ASP A 153 -8.88 36.26 0.26
N GLU A 154 -8.69 37.09 -0.76
CA GLU A 154 -8.42 38.51 -0.60
C GLU A 154 -9.70 39.20 -0.09
N THR A 155 -9.64 39.68 1.15
CA THR A 155 -10.61 40.60 1.79
C THR A 155 -10.65 41.97 1.14
#